data_AF-A0A842QSL7-F1
#
_entry.id   AF-A0A842QSL7-F1
#
_cell.length_a   1.000
_cell.length_b   1.000
_cell.length_c   1.000
_cell.angle_alpha   90.00
_cell.angle_beta   90.00
_cell.angle_gamma   90.00
#
_symmetry.space_group_name_H-M   'P 1'
#
loop_
_entity.id
_entity.type
_entity.pdbx_description
1 polymer ?
#
loop_
_entity_poly.entity_id
_entity_poly.type
_entity_poly.pdbx_seq_one_letter_code
_entity_poly.pdbx_strand_id
1 'polypeptide(L)' 'MAQEYIQTPETQLEQEEIHEALTRCKHCNHIVPKTMGCLYCGKPILFKNPEKEKKDD' A
#
# COMPACT_ATOMS: atom_id res chain seq x y z
N MET A 1 13.38 -28.51 38.50
CA MET A 1 13.30 -28.69 37.04
C MET A 1 12.90 -27.33 36.45
N ALA A 2 13.87 -26.49 36.12
CA ALA A 2 13.61 -25.17 35.53
C ALA A 2 13.50 -25.35 34.01
N GLN A 3 12.36 -25.02 33.43
CA GLN A 3 12.20 -25.00 31.97
C GLN A 3 12.66 -23.63 31.48
N GLU A 4 13.69 -23.61 30.64
CA GLU A 4 14.17 -22.40 30.00
C GLU A 4 13.21 -22.01 28.88
N TYR A 5 12.57 -20.85 29.05
CA TYR A 5 11.62 -20.29 28.10
C TYR A 5 12.40 -19.68 26.94
N ILE A 6 12.42 -20.37 25.80
CA ILE A 6 13.03 -19.86 24.57
C ILE A 6 12.04 -18.83 23.99
N GLN A 7 12.34 -17.53 24.16
CA GLN A 7 11.67 -16.48 23.41
C GLN A 7 12.05 -16.63 21.92
N THR A 8 11.11 -17.12 21.12
CA THR A 8 11.21 -17.01 19.67
C THR A 8 11.14 -15.54 19.29
N PRO A 9 12.08 -15.00 18.50
CA PRO A 9 12.00 -13.62 18.03
C PRO A 9 10.74 -13.49 17.17
N GLU A 10 9.80 -12.67 17.65
CA GLU A 10 8.61 -12.28 16.93
C GLU A 10 9.08 -11.66 15.61
N THR A 11 8.81 -12.33 14.50
CA THR A 11 9.13 -11.82 13.17
C THR A 11 8.25 -10.60 12.96
N GLN A 12 8.79 -9.41 13.20
CA GLN A 12 8.18 -8.14 12.82
C GLN A 12 8.19 -8.11 11.29
N LEU A 13 7.21 -8.78 10.68
CA LEU A 13 6.93 -8.68 9.27
C LEU A 13 6.69 -7.21 8.97
N GLU A 14 7.58 -6.64 8.17
CA GLU A 14 7.51 -5.31 7.56
C GLU A 14 6.09 -5.03 7.05
N GLN A 15 5.28 -4.40 7.89
CA GLN A 15 3.93 -3.96 7.53
C GLN A 15 3.97 -2.61 6.79
N GLU A 16 5.13 -1.96 6.71
CA GLU A 16 5.25 -0.60 6.19
C GLU A 16 5.36 -0.51 4.66
N GLU A 17 5.85 -1.54 3.96
CA GLU A 17 6.12 -1.41 2.51
C GLU A 17 4.92 -1.77 1.61
N ILE A 18 3.93 -2.51 2.12
CA ILE A 18 2.80 -3.00 1.30
C ILE A 18 1.80 -1.87 0.98
N HIS A 19 1.79 -0.78 1.76
CA HIS A 19 0.85 0.32 1.58
C HIS A 19 1.15 1.19 0.36
N GLU A 20 2.40 1.23 -0.12
CA GLU A 20 2.74 2.09 -1.25
C GLU A 20 2.22 1.53 -2.59
N ALA A 21 2.04 0.22 -2.70
CA ALA A 21 1.58 -0.42 -3.94
C ALA A 21 0.05 -0.41 -4.12
N LEU A 22 -0.72 -0.06 -3.10
CA LEU A 22 -2.19 -0.09 -3.13
C LEU A 22 -2.79 1.32 -3.14
N THR A 23 -3.97 1.45 -3.73
CA THR A 23 -4.75 2.70 -3.78
C THR A 23 -6.25 2.38 -3.83
N ARG A 24 -7.08 3.39 -3.60
CA ARG A 24 -8.54 3.25 -3.70
C ARG A 24 -9.02 3.73 -5.05
N CYS A 25 -9.78 2.90 -5.76
CA CYS A 25 -10.43 3.31 -7.00
C CYS A 25 -11.52 4.36 -6.70
N LYS A 26 -11.44 5.56 -7.31
CA LYS A 26 -12.41 6.65 -7.11
C LYS A 26 -13.82 6.37 -7.65
N HIS A 27 -13.99 5.32 -8.46
CA HIS A 27 -15.26 5.00 -9.08
C HIS A 27 -16.04 3.90 -8.36
N CYS A 28 -15.36 2.82 -7.96
CA CYS A 28 -16.00 1.68 -7.30
C CYS A 28 -15.57 1.51 -5.83
N ASN A 29 -14.71 2.39 -5.31
CA ASN A 29 -14.23 2.40 -3.92
C ASN A 29 -13.52 1.14 -3.41
N HIS A 30 -13.17 0.21 -4.29
CA HIS A 30 -12.35 -0.95 -3.97
C HIS A 30 -10.88 -0.55 -3.78
N ILE A 31 -10.20 -1.27 -2.88
CA ILE A 31 -8.74 -1.23 -2.77
C ILE A 31 -8.18 -2.05 -3.93
N VAL A 32 -7.28 -1.42 -4.69
CA VAL A 32 -6.73 -1.94 -5.93
C VAL A 32 -5.23 -1.60 -5.98
N PRO A 33 -4.43 -2.40 -6.69
CA PRO A 33 -3.03 -2.06 -6.91
C PRO A 33 -2.91 -0.78 -7.73
N LYS A 34 -1.85 -0.01 -7.49
CA LYS A 34 -1.48 1.19 -8.24
C LYS A 34 -1.06 0.83 -9.68
N THR A 35 -2.05 0.48 -10.49
CA THR A 35 -1.94 0.12 -11.91
C THR A 35 -2.78 1.05 -12.76
N MET A 36 -2.52 1.16 -14.07
CA MET A 36 -3.22 2.12 -14.95
C MET A 36 -4.76 1.97 -14.97
N GLY A 37 -5.32 0.85 -14.51
CA GLY A 37 -6.76 0.60 -14.47
C GLY A 37 -7.21 -0.21 -13.26
N CYS A 38 -8.47 -0.01 -12.84
CA CYS A 38 -9.10 -0.76 -11.78
C CYS A 38 -9.52 -2.15 -12.27
N LEU A 39 -9.03 -3.19 -11.62
CA LEU A 39 -9.37 -4.59 -11.96
C LEU A 39 -10.86 -4.94 -11.77
N TYR A 40 -11.59 -4.18 -10.94
CA TYR A 40 -13.01 -4.45 -10.66
C TYR A 40 -13.96 -3.76 -11.64
N CYS A 41 -13.72 -2.49 -11.95
CA CYS A 41 -14.64 -1.69 -12.77
C CYS A 41 -14.07 -1.27 -14.14
N GLY A 42 -12.82 -1.65 -14.44
CA GLY A 42 -12.12 -1.33 -15.69
C GLY A 42 -11.73 0.15 -15.86
N LYS A 43 -12.15 1.03 -14.95
CA LYS A 43 -11.87 2.47 -15.08
C LYS A 43 -10.41 2.80 -14.74
N PRO A 44 -9.82 3.80 -15.40
CA PRO A 44 -8.44 4.19 -15.16
C PRO A 44 -8.24 4.66 -13.72
N ILE A 45 -7.10 4.29 -13.12
CA ILE A 45 -6.69 4.84 -11.83
C ILE A 45 -5.79 6.04 -12.11
N LEU A 46 -6.27 7.23 -11.75
CA LEU A 46 -5.52 8.46 -11.91
C LEU A 46 -4.45 8.54 -10.81
N PHE A 47 -3.20 8.17 -11.14
CA PHE A 47 -2.04 8.50 -10.32
C PHE A 47 -1.81 10.00 -10.38
N LYS A 48 -1.63 10.65 -9.23
CA LYS A 48 -1.06 12.00 -9.23
C LYS A 48 0.38 11.85 -9.70
N ASN A 49 0.73 12.44 -10.84
CA ASN A 49 2.13 12.56 -11.24
C ASN A 49 2.88 13.32 -10.13
N PRO A 50 4.03 12.82 -9.66
CA PRO A 50 4.83 13.50 -8.63
C PRO A 50 5.40 14.86 -9.09
N GLU A 51 5.33 15.20 -10.37
CA GLU A 51 5.99 16.40 -10.94
C GLU A 51 5.12 17.69 -10.93
N LYS A 52 4.20 17.84 -9.98
CA LYS A 52 3.43 19.09 -9.82
C LYS A 52 3.32 19.59 -8.38
N GLU A 53 4.30 19.30 -7.53
CA GLU A 53 4.64 20.26 -6.48
C GLU A 53 5.42 21.40 -7.14
N LYS A 54 4.69 22.32 -7.77
CA LYS A 54 5.25 23.64 -8.06
C LYS A 54 5.60 24.23 -6.71
N LYS A 55 6.88 24.52 -6.49
CA LYS A 55 7.30 25.52 -5.51
C LYS A 55 6.55 26.80 -5.88
N ASP A 56 5.60 27.19 -5.05
CA ASP A 56 5.03 28.52 -5.05
C ASP A 56 6.15 29.55 -4.81
N ASP A 57 6.00 30.66 -5.52
CA ASP A 57 6.86 31.85 -5.71
C ASP A 57 7.30 32.53 -4.40
#